data_AF-A0A1G7UDY4-F1
#
_entry.id   AF-A0A1G7UDY4-F1
#
_cell.length_a   1.000
_cell.length_b   1.000
_cell.length_c   1.000
_cell.angle_alpha   90.00
_cell.angle_beta   90.00
_cell.angle_gamma   90.00
#
_symmetry.space_group_name_H-M   'P 1'
#
loop_
_entity.id
_entity.type
_entity.pdbx_description
1 polymer ?
#
loop_
_entity_poly.entity_id
_entity_poly.type
_entity_poly.pdbx_seq_one_letter_code
_entity_poly.pdbx_strand_id
1 'polypeptide(L)'
;MRQLLCSRWIRCRLIGFRSSSVTAQIGTGADADKLRFVAREAGAGTIAVTGTDSALFGAATAGAAETVNANGTVAKSVDELVTEINRAKNADQTDNALFGKIRASNDNGKLRIENLSTSDLSIGGATTGNVVDGTTAAGTSSAEIGGNTVRADLAKQFNELRDQLDKLADDASFNGINLLRGDNLQITFNETGTSEINIQTKEAKTINSTNLGIQTTIEASQLDDDSSIDDFLSEIKGAINDVRSQSSAFGSNLSVVQNRQDFTKNMINTLQTGAANLTLADSNEEAANLLALQTRQQLSSTALSMASQQDQSVLRLF
;
A
#
# COMPACT_ATOMS: atom_id res chain seq x y z
N MET A 1 -13.06 75.97 17.53
CA MET A 1 -14.03 77.05 17.76
C MET A 1 -14.68 77.41 16.43
N ARG A 2 -15.85 76.82 16.12
CA ARG A 2 -16.75 77.25 15.04
C ARG A 2 -18.15 76.78 15.42
N GLN A 3 -18.97 77.74 15.80
CA GLN A 3 -20.38 77.55 16.17
C GLN A 3 -21.20 77.19 14.93
N LEU A 4 -22.23 76.37 15.12
CA LEU A 4 -23.33 76.21 14.17
C LEU A 4 -24.63 76.39 14.96
N LEU A 5 -25.23 77.56 14.82
CA LEU A 5 -26.59 77.86 15.24
C LEU A 5 -27.56 77.48 14.11
N CYS A 6 -28.49 76.59 14.48
CA CYS A 6 -29.91 76.49 14.13
C CYS A 6 -30.36 76.71 12.68
N SER A 7 -30.99 75.68 12.07
CA SER A 7 -32.36 75.81 11.51
C SER A 7 -32.99 74.44 11.14
N ARG A 8 -34.11 74.16 11.81
CA ARG A 8 -35.38 73.55 11.33
C ARG A 8 -35.30 72.68 10.05
N TRP A 9 -35.63 71.40 10.22
CA TRP A 9 -35.77 70.31 9.21
C TRP A 9 -34.49 69.61 8.73
N ILE A 10 -33.96 68.72 9.56
CA ILE A 10 -33.03 67.66 9.11
C ILE A 10 -33.88 66.41 8.82
N ARG A 11 -34.07 66.08 7.54
CA ARG A 11 -34.35 64.68 7.17
C ARG A 11 -33.06 63.91 7.43
N CYS A 12 -32.98 63.24 8.57
CA CYS A 12 -31.94 62.23 8.81
C CYS A 12 -32.16 61.08 7.84
N ARG A 13 -31.36 61.02 6.76
CA ARG A 13 -31.22 59.83 5.94
C ARG A 13 -30.40 58.83 6.75
N LEU A 14 -31.08 57.91 7.43
CA LEU A 14 -30.44 56.79 8.12
C LEU A 14 -29.56 56.04 7.10
N ILE A 15 -28.24 56.09 7.29
CA ILE A 15 -27.30 55.24 6.54
C ILE A 15 -27.58 53.82 7.03
N GLY A 16 -28.41 53.09 6.28
CA GLY A 16 -28.80 51.73 6.63
C GLY A 16 -27.63 50.77 6.49
N PHE A 17 -27.14 50.27 7.62
CA PHE A 17 -26.40 49.01 7.67
C PHE A 17 -27.38 47.91 7.25
N ARG A 18 -27.31 47.48 5.99
CA ARG A 18 -28.08 46.34 5.49
C ARG A 18 -27.33 45.06 5.85
N SER A 19 -27.59 44.53 7.03
CA SER A 19 -27.41 43.09 7.29
C SER A 19 -28.68 42.38 6.81
N SER A 20 -28.55 41.19 6.20
CA SER A 20 -29.66 40.40 5.65
C SER A 20 -30.70 39.98 6.71
N SER A 21 -30.34 39.99 7.99
CA SER A 21 -31.12 39.40 9.08
C SER A 21 -31.85 40.39 10.02
N VAL A 22 -31.45 41.68 10.04
CA VAL A 22 -31.96 42.66 11.00
C VAL A 22 -32.32 43.97 10.30
N THR A 23 -33.47 44.56 10.67
CA THR A 23 -33.85 45.90 10.24
C THR A 23 -33.94 46.86 11.42
N ALA A 24 -33.47 48.09 11.23
CA ALA A 24 -33.67 49.18 12.20
C ALA A 24 -34.90 49.98 11.80
N GLN A 25 -35.80 50.23 12.75
CA GLN A 25 -36.98 51.07 12.57
C GLN A 25 -37.16 51.98 13.79
N ILE A 26 -37.83 53.11 13.61
CA ILE A 26 -38.24 53.95 14.74
C ILE A 26 -39.39 53.23 15.46
N GLY A 27 -39.37 53.20 16.80
CA GLY A 27 -40.42 52.58 17.59
C GLY A 27 -41.80 53.20 17.32
N THR A 28 -42.85 52.50 17.72
CA THR A 28 -44.23 53.00 17.61
C THR A 28 -44.92 52.91 18.98
N GLY A 29 -45.92 53.76 19.23
CA GLY A 29 -46.60 53.80 20.53
C GLY A 29 -45.74 54.43 21.63
N ALA A 30 -45.64 53.78 22.79
CA ALA A 30 -44.92 54.29 23.97
C ALA A 30 -43.38 54.42 23.78
N ASP A 31 -42.85 53.89 22.68
CA ASP A 31 -41.42 53.92 22.33
C ASP A 31 -41.14 54.70 21.03
N ALA A 32 -42.02 55.65 20.65
CA ALA A 32 -41.92 56.41 19.39
C ALA A 32 -40.62 57.20 19.20
N ASP A 33 -39.90 57.51 20.28
CA ASP A 33 -38.64 58.27 20.26
C ASP A 33 -37.39 57.38 20.29
N LYS A 34 -37.56 56.05 20.21
CA LYS A 34 -36.46 55.07 20.35
C LYS A 34 -36.14 54.36 19.04
N LEU A 35 -34.87 53.96 18.86
CA LEU A 35 -34.43 53.19 17.70
C LEU A 35 -34.59 51.69 17.98
N ARG A 36 -35.47 50.99 17.28
CA ARG A 36 -35.74 49.57 17.50
C ARG A 36 -35.08 48.70 16.43
N PHE A 37 -34.35 47.68 16.85
CA PHE A 37 -33.88 46.61 15.96
C PHE A 37 -34.88 45.46 15.99
N VAL A 38 -35.35 45.04 14.82
CA VAL A 38 -36.31 43.94 14.69
C VAL A 38 -35.77 42.91 13.72
N ALA A 39 -35.90 41.64 14.12
CA ALA A 39 -35.63 40.48 13.28
C ALA A 39 -36.52 40.52 12.03
N ARG A 40 -35.93 40.28 10.85
CA ARG A 40 -36.70 40.24 9.60
C ARG A 40 -37.40 38.90 9.38
N GLU A 41 -36.94 37.84 10.04
CA GLU A 41 -37.43 36.46 9.91
C GLU A 41 -37.55 35.81 11.29
N ALA A 42 -38.45 34.82 11.41
CA ALA A 42 -38.51 33.94 12.58
C ALA A 42 -37.26 33.06 12.60
N GLY A 43 -36.48 33.11 13.68
CA GLY A 43 -35.18 32.41 13.81
C GLY A 43 -33.95 33.33 13.75
N ALA A 44 -34.11 34.66 13.64
CA ALA A 44 -32.97 35.56 13.86
C ALA A 44 -32.61 35.58 15.36
N GLY A 45 -31.35 35.27 15.67
CA GLY A 45 -30.84 35.19 17.05
C GLY A 45 -31.04 36.48 17.87
N THR A 46 -30.96 36.35 19.20
CA THR A 46 -31.20 37.45 20.15
C THR A 46 -30.20 38.60 19.94
N ILE A 47 -30.71 39.82 19.71
CA ILE A 47 -29.89 41.04 19.66
C ILE A 47 -29.77 41.57 21.08
N ALA A 48 -28.59 41.39 21.70
CA ALA A 48 -28.29 41.98 23.01
C ALA A 48 -27.66 43.36 22.85
N VAL A 49 -28.35 44.41 23.30
CA VAL A 49 -27.80 45.77 23.42
C VAL A 49 -27.42 46.00 24.88
N THR A 50 -26.12 46.08 25.17
CA THR A 50 -25.60 46.25 26.54
C THR A 50 -24.98 47.64 26.73
N GLY A 51 -24.79 48.06 27.98
CA GLY A 51 -24.27 49.39 28.34
C GLY A 51 -25.32 50.28 29.02
N THR A 52 -24.86 51.40 29.58
CA THR A 52 -25.67 52.35 30.37
C THR A 52 -26.78 53.02 29.57
N ASP A 53 -26.63 53.13 28.25
CA ASP A 53 -27.57 53.82 27.36
C ASP A 53 -28.47 52.87 26.55
N SER A 54 -28.56 51.58 26.95
CA SER A 54 -29.37 50.57 26.27
C SER A 54 -30.87 50.92 26.20
N ALA A 55 -31.36 51.78 27.11
CA ALA A 55 -32.72 52.29 27.12
C ALA A 55 -33.11 53.14 25.89
N LEU A 56 -32.13 53.63 25.12
CA LEU A 56 -32.35 54.34 23.85
C LEU A 56 -32.98 53.44 22.77
N PHE A 57 -32.91 52.12 22.95
CA PHE A 57 -33.33 51.12 21.95
C PHE A 57 -34.65 50.40 22.27
N GLY A 58 -35.39 50.84 23.30
CA GLY A 58 -36.68 50.26 23.72
C GLY A 58 -36.62 49.59 25.10
N ALA A 59 -37.78 49.28 25.69
CA ALA A 59 -37.80 48.38 26.85
C ALA A 59 -37.18 47.04 26.45
N ALA A 60 -36.38 46.43 27.33
CA ALA A 60 -35.81 45.11 27.12
C ALA A 60 -36.93 44.06 27.03
N THR A 61 -37.55 43.93 25.85
CA THR A 61 -38.40 42.80 25.56
C THR A 61 -37.47 41.61 25.41
N ALA A 62 -37.27 40.88 26.50
CA ALA A 62 -36.91 39.47 26.49
C ALA A 62 -38.07 38.72 25.81
N GLY A 63 -38.17 38.86 24.48
CA GLY A 63 -38.95 37.94 23.66
C GLY A 63 -38.35 36.57 23.89
N ALA A 64 -39.22 35.62 24.27
CA ALA A 64 -38.87 34.26 24.63
C ALA A 64 -37.70 33.76 23.77
N ALA A 65 -36.56 33.55 24.42
CA ALA A 65 -35.42 32.94 23.79
C ALA A 65 -35.90 31.63 23.16
N GLU A 66 -35.71 31.45 21.85
CA GLU A 66 -35.51 30.09 21.34
C GLU A 66 -34.42 29.48 22.22
N THR A 67 -34.67 28.27 22.71
CA THR A 67 -33.87 27.57 23.71
C THR A 67 -32.40 27.62 23.36
N VAL A 68 -31.72 28.67 23.84
CA VAL A 68 -30.27 28.73 23.88
C VAL A 68 -29.91 27.66 24.90
N ASN A 69 -29.37 26.54 24.42
CA ASN A 69 -28.77 25.55 25.32
C ASN A 69 -27.74 26.29 26.18
N ALA A 70 -27.55 25.88 27.43
CA ALA A 70 -26.84 26.60 28.49
C ALA A 70 -25.40 27.09 28.15
N ASN A 71 -24.89 26.70 26.98
CA ASN A 71 -23.59 27.03 26.41
C ASN A 71 -23.60 28.07 25.27
N GLY A 72 -24.72 28.76 24.98
CA GLY A 72 -24.73 29.86 24.00
C GLY A 72 -24.66 29.43 22.53
N THR A 73 -24.96 28.16 22.22
CA THR A 73 -24.91 27.62 20.86
C THR A 73 -26.33 27.60 20.26
N VAL A 74 -26.50 28.18 19.07
CA VAL A 74 -27.75 28.08 18.29
C VAL A 74 -27.93 26.63 17.86
N ALA A 75 -29.15 26.10 17.96
CA ALA A 75 -29.48 24.78 17.45
C ALA A 75 -29.28 24.76 15.92
N LYS A 76 -28.30 23.99 15.46
CA LYS A 76 -28.02 23.81 14.02
C LYS A 76 -29.08 22.90 13.41
N SER A 77 -29.44 23.16 12.15
CA SER A 77 -30.25 22.22 11.37
C SER A 77 -29.48 20.91 11.13
N VAL A 78 -30.21 19.83 10.80
CA VAL A 78 -29.59 18.53 10.50
C VAL A 78 -28.62 18.63 9.34
N ASP A 79 -28.93 19.44 8.32
CA ASP A 79 -28.06 19.64 7.15
C ASP A 79 -26.77 20.40 7.50
N GLU A 80 -26.84 21.38 8.40
CA GLU A 80 -25.65 22.08 8.92
C GLU A 80 -24.79 21.14 9.77
N LEU A 81 -25.41 20.29 10.61
CA LEU A 81 -24.72 19.26 11.38
C LEU A 81 -24.00 18.24 10.48
N VAL A 82 -24.69 17.73 9.45
CA VAL A 82 -24.10 16.81 8.47
C VAL A 82 -22.92 17.46 7.75
N THR A 83 -23.07 18.72 7.33
CA THR A 83 -22.01 19.46 6.65
C THR A 83 -20.79 19.65 7.54
N GLU A 84 -21.00 19.96 8.82
CA GLU A 84 -19.90 20.23 9.74
C GLU A 84 -19.16 18.96 10.19
N ILE A 85 -19.89 17.86 10.41
CA ILE A 85 -19.29 16.55 10.72
C ILE A 85 -18.47 16.04 9.54
N ASN A 86 -19.01 16.13 8.32
CA ASN A 86 -18.33 15.65 7.11
C ASN A 86 -17.29 16.64 6.57
N ARG A 87 -17.06 17.78 7.24
CA ARG A 87 -16.15 18.80 6.72
C ARG A 87 -14.70 18.31 6.78
N ALA A 88 -14.03 18.35 5.63
CA ALA A 88 -12.61 18.06 5.53
C ALA A 88 -11.77 18.96 6.44
N LYS A 89 -10.63 18.42 6.90
CA LYS A 89 -9.62 19.19 7.62
C LYS A 89 -9.11 20.31 6.71
N ASN A 90 -9.48 21.54 7.01
CA ASN A 90 -8.83 22.73 6.44
C ASN A 90 -7.59 23.06 7.26
N ALA A 91 -6.50 23.47 6.61
CA ALA A 91 -5.23 23.79 7.26
C ALA A 91 -5.27 24.92 8.31
N ASP A 92 -6.39 25.66 8.43
CA ASP A 92 -6.55 26.89 9.21
C ASP A 92 -7.65 26.81 10.29
N GLN A 93 -8.22 25.63 10.56
CA GLN A 93 -9.32 25.48 11.53
C GLN A 93 -9.08 24.30 12.47
N THR A 94 -9.52 24.44 13.73
CA THR A 94 -9.49 23.43 14.80
C THR A 94 -9.80 22.04 14.24
N ASP A 95 -8.89 21.10 14.47
CA ASP A 95 -8.88 19.75 13.89
C ASP A 95 -10.28 19.10 13.98
N ASN A 96 -10.96 18.93 12.85
CA ASN A 96 -12.03 17.93 12.78
C ASN A 96 -11.36 16.55 12.78
N ALA A 97 -10.95 16.12 13.98
CA ALA A 97 -10.24 14.86 14.20
C ALA A 97 -11.09 13.62 13.84
N LEU A 98 -12.38 13.81 13.58
CA LEU A 98 -13.33 12.78 13.19
C LEU A 98 -13.53 12.72 11.67
N PHE A 99 -12.99 13.67 10.89
CA PHE A 99 -13.04 13.61 9.44
C PHE A 99 -12.33 12.37 8.92
N GLY A 100 -12.97 11.61 8.02
CA GLY A 100 -12.48 10.32 7.52
C GLY A 100 -12.87 9.13 8.40
N LYS A 101 -12.99 9.35 9.73
CA LYS A 101 -13.31 8.32 10.72
C LYS A 101 -14.80 8.10 10.94
N ILE A 102 -15.61 9.14 10.72
CA ILE A 102 -17.07 9.06 10.81
C ILE A 102 -17.71 9.73 9.60
N ARG A 103 -18.91 9.27 9.25
CA ARG A 103 -19.73 9.85 8.19
C ARG A 103 -21.12 10.16 8.72
N ALA A 104 -21.54 11.40 8.54
CA ALA A 104 -22.91 11.82 8.82
C ALA A 104 -23.76 11.82 7.54
N SER A 105 -25.04 11.54 7.67
CA SER A 105 -26.03 11.68 6.59
C SER A 105 -27.37 12.15 7.15
N ASN A 106 -28.15 12.87 6.36
CA ASN A 106 -29.52 13.23 6.67
C ASN A 106 -30.46 12.18 6.08
N ASP A 107 -31.15 11.43 6.93
CA ASP A 107 -32.20 10.47 6.56
C ASP A 107 -33.55 11.04 6.99
N ASN A 108 -34.20 11.77 6.09
CA ASN A 108 -35.54 12.33 6.28
C ASN A 108 -35.68 13.20 7.55
N GLY A 109 -34.69 14.06 7.82
CA GLY A 109 -34.67 14.94 8.99
C GLY A 109 -34.08 14.28 10.25
N LYS A 110 -33.55 13.05 10.15
CA LYS A 110 -32.78 12.40 11.20
C LYS A 110 -31.30 12.37 10.84
N LEU A 111 -30.45 12.73 11.79
CA LEU A 111 -29.01 12.56 11.66
C LEU A 111 -28.66 11.07 11.80
N ARG A 112 -28.07 10.49 10.75
CA ARG A 112 -27.42 9.18 10.81
C ARG A 112 -25.93 9.40 10.90
N ILE A 113 -25.28 8.70 11.83
CA ILE A 113 -23.83 8.66 11.97
C ILE A 113 -23.39 7.22 11.72
N GLU A 114 -22.44 7.07 10.82
CA GLU A 114 -21.76 5.82 10.52
C GLU A 114 -20.32 5.92 11.01
N ASN A 115 -19.87 4.93 11.77
CA ASN A 115 -18.48 4.83 12.23
C ASN A 115 -17.68 4.08 11.16
N LEU A 116 -16.72 4.76 10.54
CA LEU A 116 -15.81 4.17 9.56
C LEU A 116 -14.52 3.67 10.23
N SER A 117 -14.18 4.22 11.40
CA SER A 117 -13.03 3.79 12.18
C SER A 117 -13.24 2.42 12.82
N THR A 118 -12.14 1.75 13.15
CA THR A 118 -12.10 0.44 13.79
C THR A 118 -12.26 0.51 15.31
N SER A 119 -12.15 1.70 15.88
CA SER A 119 -12.42 1.96 17.31
C SER A 119 -13.88 2.31 17.54
N ASP A 120 -14.39 2.03 18.75
CA ASP A 120 -15.75 2.41 19.13
C ASP A 120 -15.92 3.93 19.21
N LEU A 121 -17.06 4.43 18.74
CA LEU A 121 -17.42 5.84 18.77
C LEU A 121 -18.42 6.10 19.89
N SER A 122 -17.95 6.76 20.95
CA SER A 122 -18.81 7.26 22.04
C SER A 122 -19.45 8.59 21.64
N ILE A 123 -20.78 8.62 21.59
CA ILE A 123 -21.58 9.83 21.35
C ILE A 123 -22.21 10.29 22.65
N GLY A 124 -21.80 11.47 23.14
CA GLY A 124 -22.41 12.10 24.32
C GLY A 124 -23.82 12.65 24.05
N GLY A 125 -24.57 12.94 25.11
CA GLY A 125 -25.94 13.46 24.97
C GLY A 125 -27.00 12.36 24.79
N ALA A 126 -26.69 11.14 25.24
CA ALA A 126 -27.61 10.01 25.21
C ALA A 126 -28.47 9.93 26.48
N THR A 127 -29.74 9.53 26.33
CA THR A 127 -30.64 9.20 27.46
C THR A 127 -30.49 7.72 27.86
N THR A 128 -31.14 7.30 28.95
CA THR A 128 -31.13 5.90 29.48
C THR A 128 -31.60 4.84 28.46
N GLY A 129 -32.19 5.24 27.33
CA GLY A 129 -32.60 4.38 26.23
C GLY A 129 -31.66 4.36 25.01
N ASN A 130 -30.43 4.86 25.13
CA ASN A 130 -29.46 4.99 24.03
C ASN A 130 -29.93 5.91 22.88
N VAL A 131 -30.90 6.80 23.16
CA VAL A 131 -31.37 7.83 22.23
C VAL A 131 -30.51 9.06 22.42
N VAL A 132 -29.84 9.50 21.36
CA VAL A 132 -29.04 10.73 21.34
C VAL A 132 -29.95 11.91 21.00
N ASP A 133 -30.30 12.72 22.00
CA ASP A 133 -31.12 13.92 21.84
C ASP A 133 -30.45 15.20 22.37
N GLY A 134 -29.23 15.07 22.92
CA GLY A 134 -28.43 16.19 23.42
C GLY A 134 -28.94 16.76 24.75
N THR A 135 -29.90 16.10 25.41
CA THR A 135 -30.49 16.57 26.68
C THR A 135 -29.63 16.27 27.90
N THR A 136 -28.73 15.27 27.80
CA THR A 136 -27.76 14.93 28.85
C THR A 136 -26.41 15.60 28.55
N ALA A 137 -25.65 15.91 29.60
CA ALA A 137 -24.32 16.49 29.43
C ALA A 137 -23.37 15.48 28.77
N ALA A 138 -22.43 15.97 27.95
CA ALA A 138 -21.37 15.14 27.41
C ALA A 138 -20.59 14.46 28.57
N GLY A 139 -20.46 13.13 28.53
CA GLY A 139 -19.73 12.34 29.53
C GLY A 139 -20.56 11.81 30.70
N THR A 140 -21.85 12.16 30.85
CA THR A 140 -22.72 11.55 31.88
C THR A 140 -23.43 10.29 31.40
N SER A 141 -23.77 10.25 30.10
CA SER A 141 -24.38 9.12 29.40
C SER A 141 -23.98 9.19 27.93
N SER A 142 -23.44 8.09 27.38
CA SER A 142 -23.00 7.97 25.99
C SER A 142 -23.72 6.83 25.29
N ALA A 143 -24.01 7.02 24.00
CA ALA A 143 -24.38 5.95 23.10
C ALA A 143 -23.13 5.51 22.33
N GLU A 144 -22.85 4.22 22.31
CA GLU A 144 -21.71 3.65 21.57
C GLU A 144 -22.15 3.18 20.18
N ILE A 145 -21.39 3.58 19.16
CA ILE A 145 -21.43 2.96 17.84
C ILE A 145 -20.16 2.12 17.70
N GLY A 146 -20.33 0.80 17.59
CA GLY A 146 -19.21 -0.13 17.46
C GLY A 146 -18.31 0.21 16.26
N GLY A 147 -17.03 -0.13 16.38
CA GLY A 147 -16.06 0.03 15.29
C GLY A 147 -16.38 -0.80 14.05
N ASN A 148 -15.78 -0.43 12.93
CA ASN A 148 -15.88 -1.12 11.66
C ASN A 148 -15.15 -2.48 11.75
N THR A 149 -15.92 -3.54 11.98
CA THR A 149 -15.41 -4.90 12.10
C THR A 149 -14.81 -5.44 10.80
N VAL A 150 -15.32 -4.99 9.64
CA VAL A 150 -14.80 -5.40 8.32
C VAL A 150 -13.38 -4.90 8.13
N ARG A 151 -13.10 -3.62 8.44
CA ARG A 151 -11.74 -3.05 8.38
C ARG A 151 -10.81 -3.74 9.38
N ALA A 152 -11.28 -4.01 10.60
CA ALA A 152 -10.52 -4.74 11.60
C ALA A 152 -10.19 -6.18 11.16
N ASP A 153 -11.12 -6.88 10.51
CA ASP A 153 -10.89 -8.23 10.01
C ASP A 153 -10.00 -8.26 8.76
N LEU A 154 -10.04 -7.23 7.90
CA LEU A 154 -9.10 -7.07 6.80
C LEU A 154 -7.67 -6.84 7.30
N ALA A 155 -7.49 -6.07 8.38
CA ALA A 155 -6.18 -5.90 9.01
C ALA A 155 -5.60 -7.24 9.50
N LYS A 156 -6.43 -8.10 10.10
CA LYS A 156 -6.02 -9.45 10.52
C LYS A 156 -5.65 -10.32 9.33
N GLN A 157 -6.49 -10.35 8.28
CA GLN A 157 -6.22 -11.13 7.07
C GLN A 157 -4.92 -10.71 6.40
N PHE A 158 -4.64 -9.40 6.35
CA PHE A 158 -3.38 -8.91 5.83
C PHE A 158 -2.19 -9.42 6.65
N ASN A 159 -2.23 -9.30 7.97
CA ASN A 159 -1.16 -9.78 8.84
C ASN A 159 -0.95 -11.30 8.67
N GLU A 160 -2.02 -12.08 8.50
CA GLU A 160 -1.93 -13.52 8.23
C GLU A 160 -1.27 -13.81 6.88
N LEU A 161 -1.67 -13.11 5.80
CA LEU A 161 -1.05 -13.26 4.48
C LEU A 161 0.42 -12.83 4.47
N ARG A 162 0.76 -11.78 5.21
CA ARG A 162 2.14 -11.34 5.42
C ARG A 162 2.96 -12.40 6.16
N ASP A 163 2.41 -13.00 7.21
CA ASP A 163 3.06 -14.11 7.92
C ASP A 163 3.26 -15.32 7.01
N GLN A 164 2.29 -15.62 6.13
CA GLN A 164 2.43 -16.68 5.13
C GLN A 164 3.50 -16.36 4.08
N LEU A 165 3.65 -15.09 3.67
CA LEU A 165 4.74 -14.65 2.81
C LEU A 165 6.10 -14.90 3.47
N ASP A 166 6.27 -14.50 4.73
CA ASP A 166 7.52 -14.70 5.48
C ASP A 166 7.83 -16.20 5.65
N LYS A 167 6.84 -17.01 6.01
CA LYS A 167 6.98 -18.48 6.10
C LYS A 167 7.35 -19.11 4.76
N LEU A 168 6.71 -18.69 3.66
CA LEU A 168 7.02 -19.19 2.33
C LEU A 168 8.46 -18.86 1.93
N ALA A 169 8.91 -17.64 2.23
CA ALA A 169 10.29 -17.24 1.98
C ALA A 169 11.28 -18.06 2.82
N ASP A 170 10.94 -18.36 4.07
CA ASP A 170 11.77 -19.17 4.95
C ASP A 170 11.81 -20.66 4.59
N ASP A 171 10.71 -21.22 4.09
CA ASP A 171 10.58 -22.63 3.73
C ASP A 171 11.17 -22.96 2.33
N ALA A 172 11.38 -21.95 1.48
CA ALA A 172 11.87 -22.09 0.10
C ALA A 172 13.35 -22.51 -0.01
N SER A 173 13.68 -23.70 0.49
CA SER A 173 15.03 -24.27 0.48
C SER A 173 15.16 -25.42 -0.52
N PHE A 174 16.35 -25.55 -1.10
CA PHE A 174 16.75 -26.70 -1.92
C PHE A 174 18.15 -27.16 -1.50
N ASN A 175 18.28 -28.43 -1.12
CA ASN A 175 19.54 -29.01 -0.62
C ASN A 175 20.24 -28.18 0.48
N GLY A 176 19.46 -27.55 1.35
CA GLY A 176 19.98 -26.73 2.46
C GLY A 176 20.36 -25.29 2.11
N ILE A 177 20.12 -24.85 0.87
CA ILE A 177 20.33 -23.47 0.44
C ILE A 177 18.96 -22.81 0.22
N ASN A 178 18.72 -21.67 0.85
CA ASN A 178 17.52 -20.87 0.64
C ASN A 178 17.89 -19.51 0.02
N LEU A 179 17.68 -19.41 -1.30
CA LEU A 179 17.94 -18.19 -2.04
C LEU A 179 17.04 -17.03 -1.59
N LEU A 180 15.81 -17.30 -1.14
CA LEU A 180 14.91 -16.25 -0.64
C LEU A 180 15.32 -15.73 0.74
N ARG A 181 16.06 -16.51 1.53
CA ARG A 181 16.69 -16.04 2.77
C ARG A 181 17.96 -15.22 2.56
N GLY A 182 18.46 -15.18 1.32
CA GLY A 182 19.69 -14.48 0.96
C GLY A 182 20.93 -15.36 0.98
N ASP A 183 20.77 -16.70 1.06
CA ASP A 183 21.89 -17.61 0.91
C ASP A 183 22.48 -17.50 -0.50
N ASN A 184 23.78 -17.74 -0.60
CA ASN A 184 24.50 -17.74 -1.87
C ASN A 184 24.59 -19.16 -2.45
N LEU A 185 24.10 -19.34 -3.68
CA LEU A 185 24.35 -20.54 -4.47
C LEU A 185 25.50 -20.27 -5.45
N GLN A 186 26.67 -20.81 -5.14
CA GLN A 186 27.82 -20.80 -6.03
C GLN A 186 27.72 -21.99 -7.00
N ILE A 187 27.75 -21.70 -8.30
CA ILE A 187 27.82 -22.72 -9.35
C ILE A 187 29.15 -22.54 -10.09
N THR A 188 29.97 -23.58 -10.04
CA THR A 188 31.25 -23.62 -10.75
C THR A 188 31.05 -24.24 -12.14
N PHE A 189 31.58 -23.59 -13.18
CA PHE A 189 31.46 -24.01 -14.57
C PHE A 189 32.66 -24.80 -15.10
N ASN A 190 33.77 -24.83 -14.37
CA ASN A 190 34.99 -25.51 -14.77
C ASN A 190 35.65 -26.28 -13.61
N GLU A 191 36.44 -27.30 -13.95
CA GLU A 191 37.07 -28.18 -12.95
C GLU A 191 38.06 -27.45 -12.03
N THR A 192 38.62 -26.33 -12.49
CA THR A 192 39.60 -25.54 -11.74
C THR A 192 38.99 -24.50 -10.81
N GLY A 193 37.66 -24.32 -10.80
CA GLY A 193 37.00 -23.34 -9.92
C GLY A 193 37.15 -21.87 -10.33
N THR A 194 37.80 -21.59 -11.47
CA THR A 194 38.09 -20.20 -11.88
C THR A 194 36.94 -19.52 -12.62
N SER A 195 35.95 -20.28 -13.08
CA SER A 195 34.74 -19.77 -13.72
C SER A 195 33.54 -20.17 -12.89
N GLU A 196 32.88 -19.19 -12.28
CA GLU A 196 31.75 -19.41 -11.39
C GLU A 196 30.69 -18.33 -11.54
N ILE A 197 29.48 -18.63 -11.09
CA ILE A 197 28.42 -17.67 -10.84
C ILE A 197 27.95 -17.80 -9.40
N ASN A 198 27.79 -16.67 -8.72
CA ASN A 198 27.21 -16.58 -7.38
C ASN A 198 25.79 -16.04 -7.52
N ILE A 199 24.81 -16.89 -7.22
CA ILE A 199 23.39 -16.56 -7.31
C ILE A 199 22.91 -16.25 -5.90
N GLN A 200 22.48 -15.01 -5.69
CA GLN A 200 21.97 -14.51 -4.41
C GLN A 200 20.89 -13.46 -4.65
N THR A 201 20.14 -13.12 -3.61
CA THR A 201 19.24 -11.97 -3.65
C THR A 201 20.01 -10.66 -3.76
N LYS A 202 19.32 -9.62 -4.23
CA LYS A 202 19.84 -8.26 -4.20
C LYS A 202 20.27 -7.92 -2.77
N GLU A 203 21.52 -7.48 -2.63
CA GLU A 203 22.16 -7.14 -1.35
C GLU A 203 22.28 -8.30 -0.34
N ALA A 204 22.11 -9.56 -0.76
CA ALA A 204 22.13 -10.75 0.11
C ALA A 204 21.12 -10.65 1.27
N LYS A 205 19.98 -9.98 1.04
CA LYS A 205 18.92 -9.81 2.03
C LYS A 205 17.81 -10.83 1.81
N THR A 206 17.19 -11.24 2.91
CA THR A 206 15.98 -12.08 2.88
C THR A 206 14.82 -11.34 2.21
N ILE A 207 14.03 -12.01 1.37
CA ILE A 207 12.80 -11.50 0.79
C ILE A 207 11.66 -11.73 1.79
N ASN A 208 11.63 -10.94 2.86
CA ASN A 208 10.56 -10.95 3.86
C ASN A 208 9.86 -9.58 3.92
N SER A 209 8.74 -9.52 4.62
CA SER A 209 7.94 -8.33 4.80
C SER A 209 8.76 -7.12 5.26
N THR A 210 9.69 -7.31 6.20
CA THR A 210 10.55 -6.24 6.73
C THR A 210 11.48 -5.65 5.67
N ASN A 211 12.17 -6.51 4.91
CA ASN A 211 13.14 -6.07 3.90
C ASN A 211 12.47 -5.57 2.62
N LEU A 212 11.21 -5.96 2.38
CA LEU A 212 10.37 -5.44 1.31
C LEU A 212 9.73 -4.08 1.66
N GLY A 213 9.99 -3.54 2.86
CA GLY A 213 9.43 -2.27 3.31
C GLY A 213 7.93 -2.34 3.66
N ILE A 214 7.40 -3.55 3.86
CA ILE A 214 6.04 -3.76 4.35
C ILE A 214 6.10 -3.70 5.88
N GLN A 215 5.23 -2.92 6.51
CA GLN A 215 5.13 -2.88 7.96
C GLN A 215 4.92 -4.29 8.55
N THR A 216 5.64 -4.59 9.63
CA THR A 216 5.63 -5.94 10.24
C THR A 216 4.27 -6.32 10.81
N THR A 217 3.50 -5.36 11.32
CA THR A 217 2.14 -5.62 11.77
C THR A 217 1.34 -4.37 11.51
N ILE A 218 0.25 -4.50 10.78
CA ILE A 218 -0.71 -3.40 10.69
C ILE A 218 -1.71 -3.52 11.84
N GLU A 219 -1.89 -2.44 12.57
CA GLU A 219 -3.00 -2.31 13.50
C GLU A 219 -4.26 -1.90 12.74
N ALA A 220 -5.43 -2.32 13.22
CA ALA A 220 -6.72 -1.96 12.61
C ALA A 220 -6.89 -0.43 12.51
N SER A 221 -6.37 0.31 13.50
CA SER A 221 -6.36 1.78 13.55
C SER A 221 -5.63 2.43 12.37
N GLN A 222 -4.64 1.75 11.78
CA GLN A 222 -3.91 2.24 10.61
C GLN A 222 -4.76 2.21 9.32
N LEU A 223 -5.89 1.49 9.34
CA LEU A 223 -6.86 1.45 8.26
C LEU A 223 -8.06 2.37 8.52
N ASP A 224 -8.01 3.28 9.49
CA ASP A 224 -9.14 4.16 9.82
C ASP A 224 -9.32 5.29 8.80
N ASP A 225 -8.22 5.78 8.20
CA ASP A 225 -8.21 6.93 7.30
C ASP A 225 -7.84 6.52 5.87
N ASP A 226 -8.49 7.11 4.87
CA ASP A 226 -8.22 6.73 3.46
C ASP A 226 -6.80 7.11 3.01
N SER A 227 -6.22 8.19 3.59
CA SER A 227 -4.84 8.59 3.30
C SER A 227 -3.81 7.55 3.74
N SER A 228 -4.00 6.93 4.91
CA SER A 228 -3.07 5.89 5.38
C SER A 228 -3.21 4.61 4.57
N ILE A 229 -4.42 4.30 4.08
CA ILE A 229 -4.65 3.20 3.15
C ILE A 229 -3.93 3.44 1.81
N ASP A 230 -3.97 4.66 1.27
CA ASP A 230 -3.28 5.01 0.03
C ASP A 230 -1.75 4.91 0.17
N ASP A 231 -1.20 5.38 1.30
CA ASP A 231 0.22 5.25 1.61
C ASP A 231 0.63 3.76 1.70
N PHE A 232 -0.14 2.96 2.43
CA PHE A 232 0.08 1.52 2.56
C PHE A 232 -0.01 0.78 1.22
N LEU A 233 -0.97 1.16 0.36
CA LEU A 233 -1.07 0.63 -0.99
C LEU A 233 0.18 0.97 -1.83
N SER A 234 0.77 2.15 -1.62
CA SER A 234 2.02 2.55 -2.27
C SER A 234 3.21 1.69 -1.79
N GLU A 235 3.30 1.42 -0.49
CA GLU A 235 4.31 0.50 0.09
C GLU A 235 4.22 -0.90 -0.54
N ILE A 236 3.01 -1.48 -0.60
CA ILE A 236 2.79 -2.81 -1.21
C ILE A 236 3.18 -2.81 -2.70
N LYS A 237 2.86 -1.73 -3.45
CA LYS A 237 3.27 -1.61 -4.85
C LYS A 237 4.79 -1.57 -4.99
N GLY A 238 5.49 -0.89 -4.09
CA GLY A 238 6.94 -0.90 -4.00
C GLY A 238 7.49 -2.31 -3.80
N ALA A 239 7.00 -3.01 -2.77
CA ALA A 239 7.38 -4.39 -2.46
C ALA A 239 7.18 -5.35 -3.65
N ILE A 240 6.05 -5.25 -4.36
CA ILE A 240 5.78 -6.06 -5.55
C ILE A 240 6.81 -5.80 -6.65
N ASN A 241 7.23 -4.54 -6.85
CA ASN A 241 8.24 -4.21 -7.84
C ASN A 241 9.61 -4.77 -7.47
N ASP A 242 9.97 -4.77 -6.19
CA ASP A 242 11.21 -5.39 -5.71
C ASP A 242 11.22 -6.90 -5.92
N VAL A 243 10.12 -7.59 -5.60
CA VAL A 243 9.97 -9.05 -5.88
C VAL A 243 10.07 -9.34 -7.38
N ARG A 244 9.46 -8.51 -8.24
CA ARG A 244 9.56 -8.66 -9.70
C ARG A 244 10.99 -8.43 -10.21
N SER A 245 11.69 -7.44 -9.66
CA SER A 245 13.10 -7.19 -9.98
C SER A 245 13.98 -8.38 -9.60
N GLN A 246 13.76 -8.94 -8.41
CA GLN A 246 14.48 -10.13 -7.94
C GLN A 246 14.19 -11.36 -8.81
N SER A 247 12.93 -11.59 -9.17
CA SER A 247 12.53 -12.68 -10.07
C SER A 247 13.18 -12.54 -11.45
N SER A 248 13.26 -11.33 -11.99
CA SER A 248 13.95 -11.05 -13.26
C SER A 248 15.46 -11.34 -13.17
N ALA A 249 16.11 -10.96 -12.07
CA ALA A 249 17.52 -11.28 -11.83
C ALA A 249 17.77 -12.79 -11.78
N PHE A 250 16.94 -13.54 -11.05
CA PHE A 250 17.03 -15.02 -11.03
C PHE A 250 16.75 -15.65 -12.39
N GLY A 251 15.79 -15.11 -13.16
CA GLY A 251 15.52 -15.56 -14.53
C GLY A 251 16.73 -15.36 -15.46
N SER A 252 17.42 -14.23 -15.36
CA SER A 252 18.64 -13.97 -16.13
C SER A 252 19.77 -14.93 -15.74
N ASN A 253 19.98 -15.16 -14.45
CA ASN A 253 20.96 -16.13 -13.96
C ASN A 253 20.65 -17.55 -14.46
N LEU A 254 19.39 -17.96 -14.45
CA LEU A 254 18.96 -19.25 -15.00
C LEU A 254 19.31 -19.38 -16.49
N SER A 255 19.05 -18.35 -17.30
CA SER A 255 19.42 -18.36 -18.72
C SER A 255 20.93 -18.50 -18.91
N VAL A 256 21.75 -17.84 -18.07
CA VAL A 256 23.22 -18.00 -18.13
C VAL A 256 23.62 -19.44 -17.81
N VAL A 257 23.06 -20.02 -16.77
CA VAL A 257 23.34 -21.42 -16.37
C VAL A 257 22.93 -22.40 -17.46
N GLN A 258 21.75 -22.23 -18.06
CA GLN A 258 21.27 -23.07 -19.18
C GLN A 258 22.19 -22.98 -20.40
N ASN A 259 22.56 -21.76 -20.81
CA ASN A 259 23.47 -21.56 -21.94
C ASN A 259 24.85 -22.21 -21.68
N ARG A 260 25.38 -22.10 -20.46
CA ARG A 260 26.63 -22.76 -20.06
C ARG A 260 26.51 -24.28 -20.03
N GLN A 261 25.39 -24.80 -19.56
CA GLN A 261 25.11 -26.23 -19.56
C GLN A 261 25.11 -26.79 -20.99
N ASP A 262 24.44 -26.12 -21.92
CA ASP A 262 24.34 -26.57 -23.31
C ASP A 262 25.67 -26.44 -24.05
N PHE A 263 26.40 -25.34 -23.85
CA PHE A 263 27.76 -25.20 -24.37
C PHE A 263 28.66 -26.34 -23.90
N THR A 264 28.61 -26.67 -22.61
CA THR A 264 29.45 -27.72 -22.02
C THR A 264 29.08 -29.10 -22.58
N LYS A 265 27.78 -29.41 -22.71
CA LYS A 265 27.32 -30.65 -23.36
C LYS A 265 27.82 -30.75 -24.80
N ASN A 266 27.70 -29.68 -25.57
CA ASN A 266 28.15 -29.67 -26.96
C ASN A 266 29.68 -29.83 -27.06
N MET A 267 30.44 -29.14 -26.19
CA MET A 267 31.88 -29.29 -26.10
C MET A 267 32.28 -30.75 -25.79
N ILE A 268 31.63 -31.37 -24.80
CA ILE A 268 31.87 -32.78 -24.44
C ILE A 268 31.59 -33.70 -25.63
N ASN A 269 30.47 -33.53 -26.33
CA ASN A 269 30.13 -34.34 -27.50
C ASN A 269 31.16 -34.20 -28.63
N THR A 270 31.61 -32.97 -28.91
CA THR A 270 32.67 -32.72 -29.91
C THR A 270 33.99 -33.34 -29.49
N LEU A 271 34.40 -33.19 -28.23
CA LEU A 271 35.65 -33.79 -27.72
C LEU A 271 35.59 -35.32 -27.71
N GLN A 272 34.43 -35.91 -27.37
CA GLN A 272 34.23 -37.36 -27.44
C GLN A 272 34.36 -37.87 -28.87
N THR A 273 33.79 -37.16 -29.85
CA THR A 273 33.91 -37.53 -31.27
C THR A 273 35.34 -37.32 -31.79
N GLY A 274 36.01 -36.23 -31.40
CA GLY A 274 37.41 -35.98 -31.76
C GLY A 274 38.35 -37.04 -31.19
N ALA A 275 38.17 -37.41 -29.92
CA ALA A 275 38.91 -38.49 -29.28
C ALA A 275 38.63 -39.84 -29.95
N ALA A 276 37.37 -40.14 -30.29
CA ALA A 276 37.01 -41.32 -31.05
C ALA A 276 37.77 -41.35 -32.39
N ASN A 277 37.75 -40.27 -33.17
CA ASN A 277 38.48 -40.23 -34.45
C ASN A 277 40.00 -40.38 -34.32
N LEU A 278 40.61 -39.94 -33.22
CA LEU A 278 42.06 -40.09 -33.00
C LEU A 278 42.46 -41.47 -32.46
N THR A 279 41.52 -42.20 -31.87
CA THR A 279 41.80 -43.47 -31.18
C THR A 279 41.22 -44.68 -31.89
N LEU A 280 40.14 -44.52 -32.65
CA LEU A 280 39.59 -45.59 -33.47
C LEU A 280 40.51 -45.84 -34.66
N ALA A 281 40.98 -47.07 -34.78
CA ALA A 281 41.65 -47.55 -35.97
C ALA A 281 40.64 -47.66 -37.13
N ASP A 282 41.07 -47.30 -38.34
CA ASP A 282 40.26 -47.54 -39.54
C ASP A 282 40.18 -49.05 -39.79
N SER A 283 39.00 -49.63 -39.57
CA SER A 283 38.77 -51.06 -39.73
C SER A 283 39.09 -51.56 -41.14
N ASN A 284 38.98 -50.73 -42.17
CA ASN A 284 39.32 -51.11 -43.54
C ASN A 284 40.83 -51.19 -43.75
N GLU A 285 41.58 -50.24 -43.18
CA GLU A 285 43.06 -50.24 -43.26
C GLU A 285 43.65 -51.37 -42.42
N GLU A 286 43.16 -51.57 -41.19
CA GLU A 286 43.54 -52.70 -40.36
C GLU A 286 43.17 -54.04 -41.01
N ALA A 287 42.01 -54.16 -41.67
CA ALA A 287 41.63 -55.37 -42.40
C ALA A 287 42.53 -55.63 -43.61
N ALA A 288 42.91 -54.60 -44.37
CA ALA A 288 43.82 -54.72 -45.50
C ALA A 288 45.24 -55.10 -45.04
N ASN A 289 45.74 -54.49 -43.96
CA ASN A 289 47.02 -54.85 -43.36
C ASN A 289 47.02 -56.27 -42.80
N LEU A 290 45.93 -56.70 -42.15
CA LEU A 290 45.76 -58.05 -41.65
C LEU A 290 45.75 -59.07 -42.80
N LEU A 291 45.05 -58.78 -43.89
CA LEU A 291 45.04 -59.62 -45.08
C LEU A 291 46.43 -59.71 -45.71
N ALA A 292 47.11 -58.58 -45.89
CA ALA A 292 48.47 -58.53 -46.42
C ALA A 292 49.46 -59.31 -45.53
N LEU A 293 49.33 -59.19 -44.20
CA LEU A 293 50.13 -59.94 -43.24
C LEU A 293 49.87 -61.45 -43.33
N GLN A 294 48.61 -61.88 -43.43
CA GLN A 294 48.27 -63.29 -43.62
C GLN A 294 48.85 -63.83 -44.93
N THR A 295 48.78 -63.06 -46.03
CA THR A 295 49.42 -63.45 -47.31
C THR A 295 50.94 -63.55 -47.16
N ARG A 296 51.60 -62.61 -46.47
CA ARG A 296 53.04 -62.67 -46.19
C ARG A 296 53.42 -63.87 -45.33
N GLN A 297 52.61 -64.22 -44.33
CA GLN A 297 52.83 -65.40 -43.48
C GLN A 297 52.68 -66.70 -44.28
N GLN A 298 51.66 -66.79 -45.15
CA GLN A 298 51.49 -67.91 -46.07
C GLN A 298 52.69 -68.04 -47.03
N LEU A 299 53.14 -66.94 -47.65
CA LEU A 299 54.32 -66.91 -48.51
C LEU A 299 55.61 -67.26 -47.77
N SER A 300 55.76 -66.84 -46.51
CA SER A 300 56.93 -67.17 -45.70
C SER A 300 56.94 -68.65 -45.32
N SER A 301 55.77 -69.24 -45.02
CA SER A 301 55.62 -70.67 -44.75
C SER A 301 55.89 -71.52 -46.00
N THR A 302 55.39 -71.13 -47.16
CA THR A 302 55.69 -71.83 -48.42
C THR A 302 57.15 -71.68 -48.81
N ALA A 303 57.74 -70.48 -48.68
CA ALA A 303 59.16 -70.27 -48.93
C ALA A 303 60.05 -71.10 -47.98
N LEU A 304 59.70 -71.20 -46.70
CA LEU A 304 60.42 -72.04 -45.73
C LEU A 304 60.26 -73.53 -46.06
N SER A 305 59.05 -73.97 -46.44
CA SER A 305 58.81 -75.34 -46.89
C SER A 305 59.64 -75.66 -48.14
N MET A 306 59.70 -74.75 -49.12
CA MET A 306 60.53 -74.88 -50.32
C MET A 306 62.03 -74.90 -50.00
N ALA A 307 62.49 -74.05 -49.08
CA ALA A 307 63.88 -74.05 -48.62
C ALA A 307 64.25 -75.38 -47.94
N SER A 308 63.39 -75.89 -47.04
CA SER A 308 63.60 -77.18 -46.38
C SER A 308 63.56 -78.37 -47.36
N GLN A 309 62.73 -78.30 -48.40
CA GLN A 309 62.72 -79.29 -49.49
C GLN A 309 63.96 -79.19 -50.37
N GLN A 310 64.46 -77.97 -50.66
CA GLN A 310 65.72 -77.77 -51.37
C GLN A 310 66.90 -78.35 -50.59
N ASP A 311 66.99 -78.07 -49.28
CA ASP A 311 68.05 -78.64 -48.41
C ASP A 311 68.01 -80.17 -48.36
N GLN A 312 66.81 -80.79 -48.33
CA GLN A 312 66.66 -82.25 -48.40
C GLN A 312 66.97 -82.84 -49.78
N SER A 313 66.69 -82.11 -50.86
CA SER A 313 67.00 -82.55 -52.23
C SER A 313 68.51 -82.55 -52.50
N VAL A 314 69.24 -81.60 -51.90
CA VAL A 314 70.72 -81.56 -51.93
C VAL A 314 71.29 -82.76 -51.18
N LEU A 315 70.71 -83.16 -50.05
CA LEU A 315 71.12 -84.36 -49.30
C LEU A 315 70.80 -85.69 -49.99
N ARG A 316 69.91 -85.75 -50.98
CA ARG A 316 69.67 -86.97 -51.80
C ARG A 316 70.64 -87.10 -52.98
N LEU A 317 71.39 -86.06 -53.28
CA LEU A 317 72.30 -85.97 -54.43
C LEU A 317 73.75 -86.34 -54.07
N PHE A 318 74.02 -86.60 -52.79
CA PHE A 318 75.26 -87.15 -52.24
C PHE A 318 74.98 -88.48 -51.55
#